data_AF-A0A537L7Y4-F1
#
_entry.id   AF-A0A537L7Y4-F1
#
_cell.length_a   1.000
_cell.length_b   1.000
_cell.length_c   1.000
_cell.angle_alpha   90.00
_cell.angle_beta   90.00
_cell.angle_gamma   90.00
#
_symmetry.space_group_name_H-M   'P 1'
#
loop_
_entity.id
_entity.type
_entity.pdbx_description
1 polymer ?
#
loop_
_entity_poly.entity_id
_entity_poly.type
_entity_poly.pdbx_seq_one_letter_code
_entity_poly.pdbx_strand_id
1 'polypeptide(L)'
;MLDTWFSSGLWPFSTLGWPRETPDLRYFYPGHALVTANEILFLWIARMIMLGLHFMDDIPFTDVYVAPTVLTLEGRRMSKSLGTGIDPLEMADGRGY
;
A
#
# COMPACT_ATOMS: atom_id res chain seq x y z
N MET A 1 13.36 18.14 -3.54
CA MET A 1 12.91 16.93 -2.82
C MET A 1 11.89 16.25 -3.72
N LEU A 2 11.97 14.92 -3.90
CA LEU A 2 10.94 14.18 -4.65
C LEU A 2 9.69 14.00 -3.78
N ASP A 3 8.53 13.84 -4.42
CA ASP A 3 7.27 13.68 -3.70
C ASP A 3 7.19 12.31 -3.00
N THR A 4 6.44 12.21 -1.90
CA THR A 4 6.33 10.96 -1.11
C THR A 4 5.81 9.77 -1.94
N TRP A 5 4.93 10.03 -2.91
CA TRP A 5 4.37 8.98 -3.76
C TRP A 5 5.37 8.47 -4.81
N PHE A 6 6.41 9.25 -5.13
CA PHE A 6 7.52 8.76 -5.95
C PHE A 6 8.26 7.63 -5.22
N SER A 7 8.71 7.85 -3.97
CA SER A 7 9.42 6.81 -3.23
C SER A 7 8.51 5.64 -2.85
N SER A 8 7.24 5.89 -2.49
CA SER A 8 6.27 4.83 -2.24
C SER A 8 5.97 3.98 -3.49
N GLY A 9 6.05 4.57 -4.69
CA GLY A 9 5.87 3.83 -5.94
C GLY A 9 6.99 2.82 -6.23
N LEU A 10 8.18 3.00 -5.67
CA LEU A 10 9.31 2.08 -5.82
C LEU A 10 9.22 0.85 -4.90
N TRP A 11 8.24 0.82 -3.99
CA TRP A 11 8.10 -0.21 -2.95
C TRP A 11 8.20 -1.67 -3.44
N PRO A 12 7.62 -2.08 -4.59
CA PRO A 12 7.60 -3.51 -4.98
C PRO A 12 8.97 -4.15 -5.16
N PHE A 13 9.99 -3.35 -5.50
CA PHE A 13 11.33 -3.85 -5.83
C PHE A 13 12.43 -3.22 -4.96
N SER A 14 12.25 -1.97 -4.50
CA SER A 14 13.21 -1.32 -3.59
C SER A 14 13.34 -2.05 -2.25
N THR A 15 12.24 -2.63 -1.73
CA THR A 15 12.25 -3.42 -0.49
C THR A 15 13.02 -4.73 -0.63
N LEU A 16 13.16 -5.23 -1.87
CA LEU A 16 13.91 -6.45 -2.19
C LEU A 16 15.38 -6.16 -2.51
N GLY A 17 15.84 -4.91 -2.36
CA GLY A 17 17.24 -4.54 -2.51
C GLY A 17 17.63 -3.97 -3.87
N TRP A 18 16.66 -3.70 -4.75
CA TRP A 18 16.87 -2.87 -5.95
C TRP A 18 17.51 -1.53 -5.56
N PRO A 19 18.49 -1.00 -6.33
CA PRO A 19 18.86 -1.39 -7.70
C PRO A 19 19.86 -2.54 -7.82
N ARG A 20 20.20 -3.24 -6.73
CA ARG A 20 21.06 -4.43 -6.80
C ARG A 20 20.24 -5.64 -7.22
N GLU A 21 20.84 -6.53 -8.02
CA GLU A 21 20.26 -7.82 -8.40
C GLU A 21 20.40 -8.86 -7.27
N THR A 22 19.62 -8.68 -6.22
CA THR A 22 19.64 -9.59 -5.08
C THR A 22 18.90 -10.90 -5.41
N PRO A 23 19.21 -12.01 -4.69
CA PRO A 23 18.43 -13.24 -4.79
C PRO A 23 16.94 -13.02 -4.50
N ASP A 24 16.62 -12.19 -3.51
CA ASP A 24 15.24 -11.89 -3.11
C ASP A 24 14.49 -11.14 -4.22
N LEU A 25 15.13 -10.17 -4.88
CA LEU A 25 14.53 -9.45 -6.00
C LEU A 25 14.19 -10.42 -7.13
N ARG A 26 15.09 -11.34 -7.47
CA ARG A 26 14.84 -12.34 -8.53
C ARG A 26 13.77 -13.37 -8.17
N TYR A 27 13.61 -13.67 -6.88
CA TYR A 27 12.70 -14.73 -6.43
C TYR A 27 11.28 -14.21 -6.14
N PHE A 28 11.15 -13.03 -5.54
CA PHE A 28 9.87 -12.50 -5.06
C PHE A 28 9.24 -11.45 -5.98
N TYR A 29 9.95 -10.95 -6.99
CA TYR A 29 9.39 -10.04 -7.99
C TYR A 29 9.10 -10.77 -9.32
N PRO A 30 7.93 -10.56 -9.95
CA PRO A 30 6.81 -9.75 -9.47
C PRO A 30 6.03 -10.42 -8.31
N GLY A 31 5.35 -9.60 -7.50
CA GLY A 31 4.50 -10.09 -6.41
C GLY A 31 3.23 -10.75 -6.91
N HIS A 32 2.56 -11.53 -6.07
CA HIS A 32 1.28 -12.15 -6.43
C HIS A 32 0.09 -11.23 -6.14
N ALA A 33 -0.10 -10.82 -4.88
CA ALA A 33 -1.26 -10.03 -4.48
C ALA A 33 -0.86 -8.75 -3.74
N LEU A 34 -1.53 -7.64 -4.07
CA LEU A 34 -1.45 -6.38 -3.34
C LEU A 34 -2.81 -6.04 -2.72
N VAL A 35 -2.85 -5.98 -1.39
CA VAL A 35 -4.03 -5.56 -0.63
C VAL A 35 -3.95 -4.07 -0.36
N THR A 36 -5.00 -3.33 -0.70
CA THR A 36 -5.01 -1.88 -0.61
C THR A 36 -6.41 -1.31 -0.37
N ALA A 37 -6.53 0.00 -0.35
CA ALA A 37 -7.78 0.73 -0.22
C ALA A 37 -8.04 1.59 -1.47
N ASN A 38 -9.31 1.85 -1.78
CA ASN A 38 -9.74 2.54 -2.99
C ASN A 38 -9.16 3.97 -3.08
N GLU A 39 -8.97 4.62 -1.94
CA GLU A 39 -8.61 6.04 -1.83
C GLU A 39 -7.18 6.35 -2.31
N ILE A 40 -6.32 5.33 -2.45
CA ILE A 40 -4.92 5.50 -2.88
C ILE A 40 -4.57 4.75 -4.16
N LEU A 41 -5.56 4.24 -4.91
CA LEU A 41 -5.33 3.52 -6.16
C LEU A 41 -4.48 4.32 -7.16
N PHE A 42 -4.82 5.59 -7.41
CA PHE A 42 -4.08 6.42 -8.37
C PHE A 42 -2.80 7.02 -7.82
N LEU A 43 -2.78 7.32 -6.52
CA LEU A 43 -1.60 7.91 -5.88
C LEU A 43 -0.49 6.88 -5.67
N TRP A 44 -0.85 5.60 -5.47
CA TRP A 44 0.11 4.55 -5.13
C TRP A 44 0.15 3.42 -6.16
N ILE A 45 -0.95 2.69 -6.37
CA ILE A 45 -0.98 1.47 -7.20
C ILE A 45 -0.59 1.78 -8.65
N ALA A 46 -1.22 2.81 -9.24
CA ALA A 46 -0.90 3.23 -10.60
C ALA A 46 0.57 3.65 -10.74
N ARG A 47 1.16 4.28 -9.71
CA ARG A 47 2.57 4.65 -9.71
C ARG A 47 3.49 3.45 -9.59
N MET A 48 3.15 2.45 -8.76
CA MET A 48 3.89 1.20 -8.69
C MET A 48 3.92 0.51 -10.07
N ILE A 49 2.79 0.48 -10.77
CA ILE A 49 2.70 -0.08 -12.13
C ILE A 49 3.58 0.72 -13.09
N MET A 50 3.44 2.04 -13.16
CA MET A 50 4.25 2.88 -14.06
C MET A 50 5.75 2.74 -13.81
N LEU A 51 6.18 2.73 -12.54
CA LEU A 51 7.59 2.63 -12.19
C LEU A 51 8.13 1.20 -12.34
N GLY A 52 7.31 0.18 -12.09
CA GLY A 52 7.66 -1.22 -12.40
C GLY A 52 7.89 -1.40 -13.89
N LEU A 53 6.96 -0.93 -14.72
CA LEU A 53 7.11 -0.95 -16.18
C LEU A 53 8.33 -0.14 -16.66
N HIS A 54 8.71 0.93 -15.95
CA HIS A 54 9.84 1.76 -16.36
C HIS A 54 11.21 1.22 -15.93
N PHE A 55 11.32 0.67 -14.72
CA PHE A 55 12.60 0.27 -14.14
C PHE A 55 12.85 -1.24 -14.13
N MET A 56 11.79 -2.04 -14.19
CA MET A 56 11.84 -3.50 -14.12
C MET A 56 11.31 -4.18 -15.39
N ASP A 57 10.75 -3.40 -16.33
CA ASP A 57 10.09 -3.88 -17.55
C ASP A 57 8.96 -4.91 -17.28
N ASP A 58 8.36 -4.88 -16.08
CA ASP A 58 7.32 -5.82 -15.68
C ASP A 58 6.26 -5.19 -14.76
N ILE A 59 5.08 -5.83 -14.67
CA ILE A 59 3.99 -5.42 -13.79
C ILE A 59 4.31 -5.93 -12.37
N PRO A 60 4.35 -5.06 -11.35
CA PRO A 60 4.85 -5.42 -10.01
C PRO A 60 4.00 -6.42 -9.23
N PHE A 61 2.75 -6.66 -9.63
CA PHE A 61 1.83 -7.61 -8.99
C PHE A 61 0.75 -8.08 -9.96
N THR A 62 0.29 -9.33 -9.83
CA THR A 62 -0.76 -9.91 -10.69
C THR A 62 -2.17 -9.55 -10.23
N ASP A 63 -2.40 -9.55 -8.92
CA ASP A 63 -3.73 -9.36 -8.32
C ASP A 63 -3.75 -8.14 -7.39
N VAL A 64 -4.82 -7.33 -7.49
CA VAL A 64 -5.06 -6.20 -6.58
C VAL A 64 -6.38 -6.41 -5.86
N TYR A 65 -6.31 -6.56 -4.54
CA TYR A 65 -7.47 -6.67 -3.67
C TYR A 65 -7.76 -5.33 -2.98
N VAL A 66 -8.90 -4.73 -3.30
CA VAL A 66 -9.34 -3.46 -2.70
C VAL A 66 -10.27 -3.74 -1.53
N ALA A 67 -9.76 -3.53 -0.31
CA ALA A 67 -10.53 -3.69 0.91
C ALA A 67 -11.53 -2.53 1.11
N PRO A 68 -12.69 -2.79 1.73
CA PRO A 68 -13.67 -1.76 2.03
C PRO A 68 -13.14 -0.78 3.09
N THR A 69 -13.59 0.48 3.01
CA THR A 69 -13.27 1.50 4.01
C THR A 69 -14.03 1.23 5.31
N VAL A 70 -13.31 1.18 6.44
CA VAL A 70 -13.92 1.05 7.76
C VAL A 70 -14.54 2.38 8.20
N LEU A 71 -15.77 2.33 8.72
CA LEU A 71 -16.57 3.48 9.14
C LEU A 71 -16.84 3.43 10.65
N THR A 72 -17.10 4.59 11.25
CA THR A 72 -17.64 4.71 12.62
C THR A 72 -19.11 4.29 12.67
N LEU A 73 -19.69 4.19 13.87
CA LEU A 73 -21.10 3.86 14.07
C LEU A 73 -22.04 4.87 13.39
N GLU A 74 -21.63 6.13 13.30
CA GLU A 74 -22.36 7.22 12.63
C GLU A 74 -22.11 7.23 11.10
N GLY A 75 -21.42 6.23 10.56
CA GLY A 75 -21.11 6.09 9.14
C GLY A 75 -20.00 7.04 8.64
N ARG A 76 -19.23 7.67 9.54
CA ARG A 76 -18.13 8.56 9.13
C ARG A 76 -16.87 7.74 8.89
N ARG A 77 -16.05 8.15 7.92
CA ARG A 77 -14.73 7.53 7.71
C ARG A 77 -13.83 7.74 8.92
N MET A 78 -13.10 6.71 9.34
CA MET A 78 -12.04 6.86 10.34
C MET A 78 -10.86 7.65 9.74
N SER A 79 -10.51 8.76 10.38
CA SER A 79 -9.40 9.61 9.97
C SER A 79 -8.81 10.34 11.17
N LYS A 80 -7.48 10.42 11.19
CA LYS A 80 -6.75 11.20 12.20
C LYS A 80 -7.11 12.69 12.14
N SER A 81 -7.26 13.25 10.94
CA SER A 81 -7.59 14.68 10.77
C SER A 81 -9.02 15.02 11.19
N LEU A 82 -9.94 14.05 11.09
CA LEU A 82 -11.33 14.20 11.54
C LEU A 82 -11.52 13.85 13.01
N GLY A 83 -10.49 13.31 13.68
CA GLY A 83 -10.60 12.82 15.05
C GLY A 83 -11.52 11.61 15.22
N THR A 84 -11.84 10.90 14.13
CA THR A 84 -12.78 9.76 14.11
C THR A 84 -12.08 8.41 14.19
N GLY A 85 -10.76 8.39 14.41
CA GLY A 85 -10.00 7.15 14.53
C GLY A 85 -10.27 6.47 15.87
N ILE A 86 -10.57 5.17 15.83
CA ILE A 86 -10.64 4.31 17.02
C ILE A 86 -9.26 3.65 17.19
N ASP A 87 -8.76 3.60 18.43
CA ASP A 87 -7.49 2.94 18.70
C ASP A 87 -7.65 1.41 18.61
N PRO A 88 -6.92 0.71 17.72
CA PRO A 88 -7.00 -0.74 17.61
C PRO A 88 -6.55 -1.47 18.88
N LEU A 89 -5.70 -0.87 19.72
CA LEU A 89 -5.30 -1.47 21.00
C LEU A 89 -6.43 -1.42 22.01
N GLU A 90 -7.16 -0.30 22.10
CA GLU A 90 -8.35 -0.20 22.96
C GLU A 90 -9.44 -1.18 22.53
N MET A 91 -9.58 -1.41 21.22
CA MET A 91 -10.49 -2.42 20.68
C MET A 91 -10.08 -3.85 21.05
N ALA A 92 -8.79 -4.17 20.96
CA ALA A 92 -8.27 -5.49 21.33
C ALA A 92 -8.45 -5.78 22.84
N ASP A 93 -8.30 -4.76 23.68
CA ASP A 93 -8.49 -4.85 25.13
C ASP A 93 -9.97 -4.83 25.58
N GLY A 94 -10.91 -4.73 24.65
CA GLY A 94 -12.36 -4.69 24.92
C GLY A 94 -12.85 -3.36 25.52
N ARG A 95 -12.07 -2.28 25.37
CA ARG A 95 -12.40 -0.92 25.85
C ARG A 95 -12.86 0.02 24.72
N GLY A 96 -12.83 -0.44 23.47
CA GLY A 96 -13.13 0.38 22.30
C GLY A 96 -14.63 0.61 22.02
N TYR A 97 -15.49 0.51 23.03
CA TYR A 97 -16.91 0.88 23.02
C TYR A 97 -17.42 1.21 24.42
#